data_AF-A0A536I6G6-F1
#
_entry.id   AF-A0A536I6G6-F1
#
_cell.length_a   1.000
_cell.length_b   1.000
_cell.length_c   1.000
_cell.angle_alpha   90.00
_cell.angle_beta   90.00
_cell.angle_gamma   90.00
#
_symmetry.space_group_name_H-M   'P 1'
#
loop_
_entity.id
_entity.type
_entity.pdbx_description
1 polymer ?
#
loop_
_entity_poly.entity_id
_entity_poly.type
_entity_poly.pdbx_seq_one_letter_code
_entity_poly.pdbx_strand_id
1 'polypeptide(L)'
;MPPDVPRAFDRRAEGFRYAAAGGLWLAPLVYLEHARFGPGWYGKVVSSDPERLLAWAASKSIPRRALEVKSLPDLDTPRAGRRRLPGYHIDLWGARLALAYDPQTIARARERAGGSSSARSPSARIL
;
A
#
# COMPACT_ATOMS: atom_id res chain seq x y z
N MET A 1 -24.01 4.79 7.82
CA MET A 1 -23.45 3.50 7.36
C MET A 1 -22.01 3.38 7.87
N PRO A 2 -21.53 2.18 8.23
CA PRO A 2 -20.13 2.01 8.59
C PRO A 2 -19.22 2.38 7.41
N PRO A 3 -18.03 2.94 7.67
CA PRO A 3 -17.08 3.27 6.62
C PRO A 3 -16.58 1.99 5.95
N ASP A 4 -16.39 2.04 4.63
CA ASP A 4 -15.90 0.90 3.87
C ASP A 4 -14.50 0.48 4.33
N VAL A 5 -14.24 -0.83 4.22
CA VAL A 5 -12.94 -1.42 4.53
C VAL A 5 -12.10 -1.51 3.24
N PRO A 6 -10.84 -1.05 3.25
CA PRO A 6 -9.91 -1.24 2.14
C PRO A 6 -9.75 -2.71 1.77
N ARG A 7 -9.73 -3.02 0.47
CA ARG A 7 -9.62 -4.39 -0.05
C ARG A 7 -8.25 -4.62 -0.67
N ALA A 8 -7.64 -5.76 -0.35
CA ALA A 8 -6.43 -6.24 -1.01
C ALA A 8 -6.79 -7.06 -2.26
N PHE A 9 -5.86 -7.13 -3.21
CA PHE A 9 -6.00 -7.90 -4.44
C PHE A 9 -4.66 -8.58 -4.75
N ASP A 10 -4.71 -9.78 -5.32
CA ASP A 10 -3.51 -10.52 -5.72
C ASP A 10 -2.78 -9.82 -6.87
N ARG A 11 -3.54 -9.27 -7.81
CA ARG A 11 -3.00 -8.54 -8.96
C ARG A 11 -3.14 -7.03 -8.76
N ARG A 12 -2.03 -6.31 -8.89
CA ARG A 12 -2.03 -4.83 -8.88
C ARG A 12 -3.01 -4.22 -9.87
N ALA A 13 -3.19 -4.84 -11.04
CA ALA A 13 -4.11 -4.35 -12.06
C ALA A 13 -5.57 -4.30 -11.56
N GLU A 14 -6.01 -5.30 -10.80
CA GLU A 14 -7.36 -5.34 -10.23
C GLU A 14 -7.52 -4.26 -9.15
N GLY A 15 -6.51 -4.09 -8.30
CA GLY A 15 -6.49 -3.01 -7.32
C GLY A 15 -6.58 -1.62 -7.94
N PHE A 16 -5.85 -1.37 -9.04
CA PHE A 16 -5.95 -0.12 -9.78
C PHE A 16 -7.35 0.10 -10.38
N ARG A 17 -7.96 -0.92 -11.00
CA ARG A 17 -9.33 -0.81 -11.53
C ARG A 17 -10.33 -0.54 -10.42
N TYR A 18 -10.23 -1.26 -9.31
CA TYR A 18 -11.09 -1.07 -8.15
C TYR A 18 -10.95 0.34 -7.57
N ALA A 19 -9.73 0.84 -7.42
CA ALA A 19 -9.47 2.21 -6.97
C ALA A 19 -10.01 3.25 -7.95
N ALA A 20 -9.82 3.04 -9.26
CA ALA A 20 -10.32 3.93 -10.31
C ALA A 20 -11.85 4.02 -10.33
N ALA A 21 -12.55 2.93 -10.00
CA ALA A 21 -13.99 2.87 -9.83
C ALA A 21 -14.50 3.47 -8.50
N GLY A 22 -13.64 4.12 -7.71
CA GLY A 22 -13.98 4.73 -6.42
C GLY A 22 -13.88 3.78 -5.22
N GLY A 23 -13.45 2.53 -5.43
CA GLY A 23 -13.18 1.59 -4.35
C GLY A 23 -11.96 1.98 -3.50
N LEU A 24 -11.89 1.47 -2.27
CA LEU A 24 -10.71 1.62 -1.41
C LEU A 24 -9.75 0.44 -1.62
N TRP A 25 -8.68 0.66 -2.38
CA TRP A 25 -7.66 -0.35 -2.60
C TRP A 25 -6.57 -0.30 -1.54
N LEU A 26 -6.36 -1.41 -0.82
CA LEU A 26 -5.20 -1.64 0.02
C LEU A 26 -4.03 -2.16 -0.83
N ALA A 27 -3.07 -1.28 -1.13
CA ALA A 27 -1.95 -1.63 -1.98
C ALA A 27 -0.99 -2.64 -1.29
N PRO A 28 -0.23 -3.45 -2.04
CA PRO A 28 0.79 -4.32 -1.46
C PRO A 28 1.82 -3.53 -0.64
N LEU A 29 2.27 -4.10 0.48
CA LEU A 29 3.37 -3.55 1.28
C LEU A 29 4.67 -3.51 0.47
N VAL A 30 5.43 -2.45 0.64
CA VAL A 30 6.75 -2.26 0.02
C VAL A 30 7.75 -1.90 1.10
N TYR A 31 8.90 -2.56 1.13
CA TYR A 31 10.01 -2.13 1.97
C TYR A 31 10.78 -1.02 1.23
N LEU A 32 10.96 0.12 1.89
CA LEU A 32 11.70 1.26 1.35
C LEU A 32 12.89 1.54 2.26
N GLU A 33 14.10 1.49 1.70
CA GLU A 33 15.33 1.86 2.42
C GLU A 33 15.47 3.38 2.57
N HIS A 34 15.04 4.12 1.54
CA HIS A 34 15.16 5.58 1.46
C HIS A 34 13.77 6.20 1.35
N ALA A 35 13.12 6.43 2.50
CA ALA A 35 11.77 6.99 2.54
C ALA A 35 11.65 8.16 3.53
N ARG A 36 10.62 8.99 3.31
CA ARG A 36 10.36 10.25 4.05
C ARG A 36 10.36 10.08 5.56
N PHE A 37 9.89 8.93 6.07
CA PHE A 37 9.77 8.66 7.50
C PHE A 37 10.79 7.61 7.99
N GLY A 38 11.89 7.42 7.24
CA GLY A 38 12.93 6.44 7.53
C GLY A 38 12.71 5.08 6.87
N PRO A 39 13.72 4.19 6.95
CA PRO A 39 13.66 2.85 6.36
C PRO A 39 12.57 2.02 7.02
N GLY A 40 11.84 1.23 6.22
CA GLY A 40 10.83 0.32 6.76
C GLY A 40 9.77 -0.14 5.77
N TRP A 41 8.74 -0.79 6.29
CA TRP A 41 7.56 -1.18 5.52
C TRP A 41 6.60 0.00 5.35
N TYR A 42 6.17 0.18 4.12
CA TYR A 42 5.20 1.20 3.71
C TYR A 42 4.02 0.53 3.03
N GLY A 43 2.83 0.99 3.41
CA GLY A 43 1.58 0.65 2.78
C GLY A 43 0.87 1.91 2.32
N LYS A 44 -0.21 1.72 1.57
CA LYS A 44 -1.08 2.84 1.18
C LYS A 44 -2.47 2.35 0.87
N VAL A 45 -3.46 3.18 1.17
CA VAL A 45 -4.83 3.02 0.68
C VAL A 45 -5.06 4.03 -0.44
N VAL A 46 -5.62 3.57 -1.55
CA VAL A 46 -5.72 4.32 -2.81
C VAL A 46 -7.17 4.31 -3.30
N SER A 47 -7.66 5.45 -3.80
CA SER A 47 -8.98 5.58 -4.43
C SER A 47 -9.03 6.77 -5.38
N SER A 48 -9.94 6.74 -6.37
CA SER A 48 -10.35 7.93 -7.14
C SER A 48 -11.44 8.74 -6.41
N ASP A 49 -12.08 8.16 -5.38
CA ASP A 49 -13.10 8.80 -4.56
C ASP A 49 -12.46 9.36 -3.27
N PRO A 50 -12.18 10.68 -3.21
CA PRO A 50 -11.51 11.28 -2.05
C PRO A 50 -12.42 11.28 -0.81
N GLU A 51 -13.74 11.35 -0.99
CA GLU A 51 -14.68 11.41 0.14
C GLU A 51 -14.73 10.07 0.86
N ARG A 52 -14.82 8.97 0.09
CA ARG A 52 -14.78 7.61 0.67
C ARG A 52 -13.44 7.33 1.35
N LEU A 53 -12.32 7.76 0.75
CA LEU A 53 -11.00 7.60 1.35
C LEU A 53 -10.88 8.39 2.65
N LEU A 54 -11.40 9.62 2.70
CA LEU A 54 -11.41 10.46 3.90
C LEU A 54 -12.36 9.94 4.99
N ALA A 55 -13.51 9.38 4.62
CA ALA A 55 -14.44 8.77 5.57
C ALA A 55 -13.78 7.57 6.28
N TRP A 56 -13.09 6.71 5.51
CA TRP A 56 -12.29 5.63 6.09
C TRP A 56 -11.15 6.17 6.96
N ALA A 57 -10.41 7.18 6.49
CA ALA A 57 -9.31 7.80 7.25
C ALA A 57 -9.77 8.34 8.61
N ALA A 58 -10.90 9.06 8.62
CA ALA A 58 -11.50 9.61 9.83
C ALA A 58 -11.86 8.49 10.82
N SER A 59 -12.40 7.36 10.34
CA SER A 59 -12.70 6.20 11.18
C SER A 59 -11.47 5.56 11.85
N LYS A 60 -10.28 5.82 11.31
CA LYS A 60 -8.99 5.37 11.83
C LYS A 60 -8.22 6.48 12.54
N SER A 61 -8.86 7.63 12.81
CA SER A 61 -8.24 8.82 13.37
C SER A 61 -7.03 9.32 12.57
N ILE A 62 -7.03 9.10 11.26
CA ILE A 62 -6.03 9.62 10.33
C ILE A 62 -6.48 11.02 9.90
N PRO A 63 -5.63 12.07 10.07
CA PRO A 63 -6.04 13.43 9.78
C PRO A 63 -6.17 13.67 8.26
N ARG A 64 -7.08 14.55 7.86
CA ARG A 64 -7.34 14.91 6.45
C ARG A 64 -6.09 15.34 5.68
N ARG A 65 -5.11 15.97 6.36
CA ARG A 65 -3.81 16.38 5.76
C ARG A 65 -2.92 15.21 5.32
N ALA A 66 -3.25 13.97 5.69
CA ALA A 66 -2.54 12.77 5.23
C ALA A 66 -3.00 12.33 3.83
N LEU A 67 -4.09 12.90 3.32
CA LEU A 67 -4.52 12.70 1.94
C LEU A 67 -3.52 13.38 1.00
N GLU A 68 -2.93 12.63 0.09
CA GLU A 68 -2.13 13.20 -0.99
C GLU A 68 -2.80 12.95 -2.33
N VAL A 69 -2.75 13.97 -3.19
CA VAL A 69 -3.25 13.90 -4.56
C VAL A 69 -2.21 13.21 -5.44
N LYS A 70 -2.67 12.27 -6.24
CA LYS A 70 -1.86 11.56 -7.22
C LYS A 70 -2.69 11.29 -8.47
N SER A 71 -2.12 10.56 -9.42
CA SER A 71 -2.88 10.05 -10.55
C SER A 71 -2.88 8.52 -10.57
N LEU A 72 -3.99 7.94 -11.02
CA LEU A 72 -4.14 6.50 -11.24
C LEU A 72 -4.00 6.20 -12.73
N PRO A 73 -3.38 5.07 -13.10
CA PRO A 73 -3.45 4.60 -14.48
C PRO A 73 -4.89 4.12 -14.78
N ASP A 74 -5.47 4.58 -15.88
CA ASP A 74 -6.69 4.01 -16.43
C ASP A 74 -6.36 2.67 -17.11
N LEU A 75 -6.58 1.56 -16.41
CA LEU A 75 -6.22 0.24 -16.94
C LEU A 75 -7.25 -0.34 -17.90
N ASP A 76 -8.41 0.29 -18.05
CA ASP A 76 -9.44 -0.11 -18.99
C ASP A 76 -9.19 0.50 -20.37
N THR A 77 -8.38 1.56 -20.45
CA THR A 77 -7.82 2.06 -21.72
C THR A 77 -6.64 1.23 -22.24
N PRO A 78 -6.53 1.02 -23.57
CA PRO A 78 -5.39 0.35 -24.20
C PRO A 78 -4.06 1.00 -23.85
N ARG A 79 -3.00 0.19 -23.75
CA ARG A 79 -1.66 0.63 -23.30
C ARG A 79 -1.10 1.80 -24.13
N ALA A 80 -1.35 1.83 -25.43
CA ALA A 80 -0.85 2.87 -26.35
C ALA A 80 -1.47 4.26 -26.11
N GLY A 81 -2.63 4.33 -25.44
CA GLY A 81 -3.36 5.58 -25.18
C GLY A 81 -3.77 5.72 -23.71
N ARG A 82 -3.03 5.08 -22.80
CA ARG A 82 -3.44 4.95 -21.41
C ARG A 82 -3.54 6.30 -20.73
N ARG A 83 -4.75 6.65 -20.30
CA ARG A 83 -5.03 7.92 -19.61
C ARG A 83 -4.64 7.85 -18.13
N ARG A 84 -4.53 9.02 -17.53
CA ARG A 84 -4.34 9.20 -16.09
C ARG A 84 -5.63 9.74 -15.50
N LEU A 85 -6.15 9.06 -14.48
CA LEU A 85 -7.33 9.49 -13.73
C LEU A 85 -6.88 10.26 -12.47
N PRO A 86 -7.71 11.19 -11.96
CA PRO A 86 -7.54 11.72 -10.62
C PRO A 86 -7.46 10.58 -9.59
N GLY A 87 -6.53 10.69 -8.65
CA GLY A 87 -6.28 9.68 -7.64
C GLY A 87 -5.90 10.31 -6.32
N TYR A 88 -6.16 9.59 -5.25
CA TYR A 88 -5.83 9.99 -3.90
C TYR A 88 -5.25 8.80 -3.17
N HIS A 89 -4.27 9.05 -2.31
CA HIS A 89 -3.72 8.01 -1.44
C HIS A 89 -3.50 8.52 -0.01
N ILE A 90 -3.46 7.59 0.92
CA ILE A 90 -3.00 7.80 2.29
C ILE A 90 -1.86 6.82 2.53
N ASP A 91 -0.68 7.35 2.78
CA ASP A 91 0.50 6.55 3.09
C ASP A 91 0.47 6.09 4.56
N LEU A 92 0.80 4.82 4.76
CA LEU A 92 0.82 4.15 6.05
C LEU A 92 2.23 3.63 6.30
N TRP A 93 2.75 3.88 7.51
CA TRP A 93 4.08 3.45 7.93
C TRP A 93 4.10 3.23 9.44
N GLY A 94 5.08 2.45 9.93
CA GLY A 94 5.22 2.14 11.35
C GLY A 94 3.92 1.57 11.95
N ALA A 95 3.49 2.11 13.09
CA ALA A 95 2.26 1.68 13.77
C ALA A 95 0.99 1.88 12.92
N ARG A 96 0.97 2.83 11.96
CA ARG A 96 -0.20 3.07 11.11
C ARG A 96 -0.49 1.95 10.12
N LEU A 97 0.46 1.05 9.87
CA LEU A 97 0.20 -0.15 9.06
C LEU A 97 -0.92 -0.99 9.67
N ALA A 98 -0.97 -1.11 11.00
CA ALA A 98 -1.99 -1.90 11.70
C ALA A 98 -3.42 -1.31 11.59
N LEU A 99 -3.57 -0.09 11.08
CA LEU A 99 -4.88 0.52 10.84
C LEU A 99 -5.60 -0.08 9.63
N ALA A 100 -4.84 -0.71 8.71
CA ALA A 100 -5.35 -1.21 7.43
C ALA A 100 -4.91 -2.65 7.11
N TYR A 101 -3.71 -3.05 7.51
CA TYR A 101 -3.17 -4.38 7.25
C TYR A 101 -3.37 -5.29 8.44
N ASP A 102 -3.78 -6.53 8.18
CA ASP A 102 -3.81 -7.55 9.21
C ASP A 102 -2.36 -7.89 9.66
N PRO A 103 -2.16 -8.26 10.94
CA PRO A 103 -0.82 -8.58 11.45
C PRO A 103 -0.11 -9.72 10.69
N GLN A 104 -0.85 -10.68 10.14
CA GLN A 104 -0.26 -11.80 9.40
C GLN A 104 0.30 -11.33 8.05
N THR A 105 -0.37 -10.39 7.37
CA THR A 105 0.12 -9.78 6.13
C THR A 105 1.43 -9.03 6.38
N ILE A 106 1.55 -8.30 7.50
CA ILE A 106 2.79 -7.62 7.89
C ILE A 106 3.89 -8.65 8.18
N ALA A 107 3.59 -9.72 8.91
CA ALA A 107 4.54 -10.79 9.21
C ALA A 107 5.04 -11.50 7.94
N ARG A 108 4.14 -11.91 7.05
CA ARG A 108 4.47 -12.54 5.76
C ARG A 108 5.29 -11.63 4.85
N ALA A 109 5.09 -10.32 4.92
CA ALA A 109 5.91 -9.37 4.18
C ALA A 109 7.34 -9.34 4.73
N ARG A 110 7.50 -9.31 6.06
CA ARG A 110 8.80 -9.38 6.74
C ARG A 110 9.56 -10.67 6.43
N GLU A 111 8.88 -11.81 6.46
CA GLU A 111 9.47 -13.12 6.11
C GLU A 111 10.02 -13.15 4.67
N ARG A 112 9.24 -12.63 3.70
CA ARG A 112 9.68 -12.54 2.30
C ARG A 112 10.92 -11.69 2.10
N ALA A 113 11.10 -10.63 2.90
CA ALA A 113 12.31 -9.80 2.86
C ALA A 113 13.49 -10.44 3.61
N GLY A 114 13.24 -11.12 4.74
CA GLY A 114 14.25 -11.81 5.54
C GLY A 114 14.79 -13.10 4.93
N GLY A 115 14.03 -13.75 4.04
CA GLY A 115 14.42 -14.98 3.33
C GLY A 115 15.62 -14.81 2.38
N SER A 116 16.09 -13.59 2.13
CA SER A 116 17.26 -13.33 1.29
C SER A 116 18.55 -13.05 2.08
N SER A 117 18.56 -13.20 3.42
CA SER A 117 19.73 -12.91 4.28
C SER A 117 20.17 -14.06 5.20
N SER A 118 19.76 -15.32 4.94
CA SER A 118 20.19 -16.49 5.74
C SER A 118 21.20 -17.42 5.03
N ALA A 119 21.61 -17.14 3.79
CA ALA A 119 22.55 -17.98 3.05
C ALA A 119 23.93 -17.34 2.93
N ARG A 120 24.59 -17.08 4.05
CA ARG A 120 26.06 -16.95 4.15
C ARG A 120 26.48 -17.14 5.60
N SER A 121 26.50 -18.40 6.00
CA SER A 121 27.39 -18.84 7.07
C SER A 121 28.70 -19.22 6.40
N PRO A 122 29.74 -18.36 6.35
CA PRO A 122 31.06 -18.84 6.00
C PRO A 122 31.53 -19.71 7.15
N SER A 123 31.59 -21.01 6.90
CA SER A 123 32.29 -21.94 7.79
C SER A 123 33.69 -21.40 8.04
N ALA A 124 34.00 -21.16 9.31
CA ALA A 124 35.36 -20.95 9.76
C ALA A 124 36.19 -22.18 9.36
N ARG A 125 37.17 -21.98 8.48
CA ARG A 125 38.36 -22.85 8.45
C ARG A 125 39.51 -22.05 9.02
N ILE A 126 39.75 -22.29 10.30
CA ILE A 126 41.07 -22.16 10.89
C ILE A 126 41.85 -23.38 10.39
N LEU A 127 42.91 -23.15 9.63
CA LEU A 127 44.18 -23.90 9.63
C LEU A 127 45.19 -23.07 8.82
#